data_AF-A0AAU4ZZZ3-F1
#
_entry.id   AF-A0AAU4ZZZ3-F1
#
_cell.length_a   1.000
_cell.length_b   1.000
_cell.length_c   1.000
_cell.angle_alpha   90.00
_cell.angle_beta   90.00
_cell.angle_gamma   90.00
#
_symmetry.space_group_name_H-M   'P 1'
#
loop_
_entity.id
_entity.type
_entity.pdbx_description
1 polymer ?
#
loop_
_entity_poly.entity_id
_entity_poly.type
_entity_poly.pdbx_seq_one_letter_code
_entity_poly.pdbx_strand_id
1 'polypeptide(L)'
;MRNANCPLCGDAFREGPGYLVEGARKFPKQRRWWPGRFLICSGCYGFGYDAETGTLNADHMREMDGARWYRVVGRGEQMPPVPCAACGRPFIRNADPLLKRPTCSPTCSTDLTRSRNGNQGSGQPCETCGEQITTGRADSRYCGSACRQKAYRQRVSNA
;
A
#
# COMPACT_ATOMS: atom_id res chain seq x y z
N MET A 1 -7.07 -9.98 1.89
CA MET A 1 -7.13 -8.51 2.03
C MET A 1 -6.65 -8.13 3.42
N ARG A 2 -5.56 -7.37 3.59
CA ARG A 2 -4.95 -7.13 4.93
C ARG A 2 -5.48 -5.91 5.70
N ASN A 3 -6.48 -5.19 5.19
CA ASN A 3 -7.15 -4.11 5.92
C ASN A 3 -8.65 -4.19 5.65
N ALA A 4 -9.33 -5.13 6.31
CA ALA A 4 -10.78 -5.28 6.21
C ALA A 4 -11.54 -4.25 7.06
N ASN A 5 -10.84 -3.54 7.95
CA ASN A 5 -11.46 -2.67 8.95
C ASN A 5 -11.03 -1.21 8.78
N CYS A 6 -11.96 -0.32 9.09
CA CYS A 6 -11.73 1.11 9.22
C CYS A 6 -10.82 1.37 10.44
N PRO A 7 -9.72 2.12 10.28
CA PRO A 7 -8.81 2.39 11.40
C PRO A 7 -9.33 3.41 12.41
N LEU A 8 -10.41 4.13 12.09
CA LEU A 8 -11.02 5.10 13.02
C LEU A 8 -12.01 4.42 13.95
N CYS A 9 -13.01 3.72 13.40
CA CYS A 9 -14.04 3.05 14.20
C CYS A 9 -13.76 1.57 14.50
N GLY A 10 -12.79 0.94 13.85
CA GLY A 10 -12.50 -0.49 14.00
C GLY A 10 -13.44 -1.43 13.24
N ASP A 11 -14.57 -0.92 12.74
CA ASP A 11 -15.55 -1.72 12.01
C ASP A 11 -15.03 -2.23 10.68
N ALA A 12 -15.50 -3.41 10.28
CA ALA A 12 -15.31 -3.90 8.93
C ALA A 12 -15.92 -2.92 7.92
N PHE A 13 -15.25 -2.71 6.79
CA PHE A 13 -15.83 -1.96 5.69
C PHE A 13 -17.04 -2.75 5.14
N ARG A 14 -18.25 -2.29 5.49
CA ARG A 14 -19.53 -2.76 4.95
C ARG A 14 -19.56 -2.66 3.41
N GLU A 15 -20.62 -3.18 2.81
CA GLU A 15 -20.87 -3.02 1.38
C GLU A 15 -20.80 -1.53 1.00
N GLY A 16 -20.00 -1.21 -0.03
CA GLY A 16 -19.74 0.16 -0.47
C GLY A 16 -18.26 0.57 -0.46
N PRO A 17 -17.96 1.76 -1.00
CA PRO A 17 -16.60 2.27 -1.14
C PRO A 17 -16.03 2.76 0.20
N GLY A 18 -14.73 2.57 0.40
CA GLY A 18 -13.99 3.32 1.42
C GLY A 18 -13.51 4.67 0.87
N TYR A 19 -13.19 5.62 1.74
CA TYR A 19 -12.55 6.88 1.35
C TYR A 19 -11.05 6.77 1.57
N LEU A 20 -10.26 6.97 0.51
CA LEU A 20 -8.80 6.98 0.62
C LEU A 20 -8.34 8.35 1.12
N VAL A 21 -7.77 8.38 2.33
CA VAL A 21 -7.37 9.60 3.01
C VAL A 21 -5.87 9.65 3.26
N GLU A 22 -5.33 10.88 3.32
CA GLU A 22 -4.03 11.19 3.89
C GLU A 22 -4.21 11.42 5.39
N GLY A 23 -3.37 10.81 6.20
CA GLY A 23 -3.51 10.82 7.64
C GLY A 23 -2.25 10.36 8.35
N ALA A 24 -2.39 10.00 9.62
CA ALA A 24 -1.37 9.30 10.36
C ALA A 24 -1.98 8.16 11.19
N ARG A 25 -1.19 7.12 11.42
CA ARG A 25 -1.55 6.03 12.33
C ARG A 25 -0.51 5.92 13.44
N LYS A 26 -0.98 5.55 14.63
CA LYS A 26 -0.15 5.21 15.79
C LYS A 26 -0.33 3.73 16.06
N PHE A 27 0.77 2.98 15.95
CA PHE A 27 0.73 1.54 16.17
C PHE A 27 0.85 1.20 17.65
N PRO A 28 0.33 0.04 18.09
CA PRO A 28 0.49 -0.41 19.47
C PRO A 28 1.96 -0.39 19.89
N LYS A 29 2.23 0.09 21.11
CA LYS A 29 3.58 0.24 21.68
C LYS A 29 4.47 1.30 21.02
N GLN A 30 3.97 2.06 20.05
CA GLN A 30 4.72 3.15 19.43
C GLN A 30 4.21 4.51 19.91
N ARG A 31 5.14 5.38 20.32
CA ARG A 31 4.82 6.76 20.74
C ARG A 31 4.65 7.71 19.55
N ARG A 32 5.19 7.33 18.38
CA ARG A 32 5.23 8.16 17.16
C ARG A 32 4.04 7.90 16.25
N TRP A 33 3.51 8.98 15.68
CA TRP A 33 2.57 8.96 14.57
C TRP A 33 3.29 8.76 13.24
N TRP A 34 2.81 7.82 12.44
CA TRP A 34 3.35 7.51 11.13
C TRP A 34 2.42 8.06 10.05
N PRO A 35 2.87 9.06 9.26
CA PRO A 35 2.07 9.58 8.17
C PRO A 35 1.88 8.50 7.12
N GLY A 36 0.72 8.51 6.47
CA GLY A 36 0.43 7.53 5.44
C GLY A 36 -0.94 7.72 4.81
N ARG A 37 -1.24 6.80 3.88
CA ARG A 37 -2.54 6.71 3.21
C ARG A 37 -3.25 5.46 3.65
N PHE A 38 -4.55 5.58 3.89
CA PHE A 38 -5.39 4.45 4.26
C PHE A 38 -6.86 4.72 3.93
N LEU A 39 -7.66 3.67 3.91
CA LEU A 39 -9.11 3.80 3.79
C LEU A 39 -9.74 4.12 5.14
N ILE A 40 -10.82 4.92 5.13
CA ILE A 40 -11.79 5.09 6.21
C ILE A 40 -13.20 4.82 5.67
N CYS A 41 -14.14 4.38 6.52
CA CYS A 41 -15.51 4.11 6.10
C CYS A 41 -16.27 5.41 5.81
N SER A 42 -17.39 5.30 5.10
CA SER A 42 -18.28 6.45 4.79
C SER A 42 -18.77 7.16 6.05
N GLY A 43 -19.09 6.43 7.11
CA GLY A 43 -19.50 7.01 8.39
C GLY A 43 -18.41 7.91 8.99
N CYS A 44 -17.19 7.39 9.14
CA CYS A 44 -16.08 8.18 9.66
C CYS A 44 -15.68 9.35 8.75
N TYR A 45 -15.90 9.23 7.44
CA TYR A 45 -15.73 10.34 6.52
C TYR A 45 -16.78 11.43 6.77
N GLY A 46 -18.07 11.07 6.83
CA GLY A 46 -19.16 12.02 7.06
C GLY A 46 -19.12 12.70 8.44
N PHE A 47 -18.56 12.06 9.46
CA PHE A 47 -18.31 12.74 10.75
C PHE A 47 -17.23 13.82 10.65
N GLY A 48 -16.25 13.63 9.76
CA GLY A 48 -15.12 14.53 9.62
C GLY A 48 -15.22 15.54 8.48
N TYR A 49 -16.25 15.43 7.64
CA TYR A 49 -16.43 16.25 6.45
C TYR A 49 -17.88 16.67 6.31
N ASP A 50 -18.08 17.97 6.13
CA ASP A 50 -19.38 18.55 5.83
C ASP A 50 -19.53 18.70 4.31
N ALA A 51 -20.49 17.97 3.76
CA ALA A 51 -20.77 17.97 2.32
C ALA A 51 -21.50 19.23 1.83
N GLU A 52 -22.20 19.96 2.70
CA GLU A 52 -22.91 21.18 2.33
C GLU A 52 -21.94 22.35 2.19
N THR A 53 -21.04 22.50 3.16
CA THR A 53 -20.04 23.57 3.14
C THR A 53 -18.76 23.18 2.40
N GLY A 54 -18.56 21.88 2.15
CA GLY A 54 -17.35 21.34 1.55
C GLY A 54 -16.12 21.42 2.46
N THR A 55 -16.33 21.60 3.77
CA THR A 55 -15.25 21.83 4.74
C THR A 55 -14.95 20.62 5.62
N LEU A 56 -13.76 20.62 6.20
CA LEU A 56 -13.36 19.61 7.20
C LEU A 56 -13.83 20.05 8.58
N ASN A 57 -14.42 19.12 9.31
CA ASN A 57 -14.76 19.32 10.71
C ASN A 57 -13.50 19.38 11.58
N ALA A 58 -13.69 19.78 12.84
CA ALA A 58 -12.63 19.88 13.83
C ALA A 58 -11.80 18.58 13.94
N ASP A 59 -10.51 18.72 14.26
CA ASP A 59 -9.56 17.59 14.27
C ASP A 59 -10.00 16.42 15.15
N HIS A 60 -10.64 16.68 16.30
CA HIS A 60 -11.14 15.64 17.20
C HIS A 60 -12.25 14.78 16.58
N MET A 61 -12.97 15.26 15.56
CA MET A 61 -13.95 14.46 14.79
C MET A 61 -13.28 13.60 13.72
N ARG A 62 -11.98 13.83 13.47
CA ARG A 62 -11.15 13.15 12.46
C ARG A 62 -10.01 12.34 13.08
N GLU A 63 -9.99 12.21 14.41
CA GLU A 63 -8.99 11.50 15.18
C GLU A 63 -9.67 10.54 16.16
N MET A 64 -9.18 9.30 16.20
CA MET A 64 -9.55 8.25 17.15
C MET A 64 -8.26 7.64 17.71
N ASP A 65 -8.36 6.85 18.78
CA ASP A 65 -7.18 6.22 19.38
C ASP A 65 -6.47 5.32 18.34
N GLY A 66 -5.30 5.79 17.87
CA GLY A 66 -4.50 5.07 16.88
C GLY A 66 -4.60 5.58 15.43
N ALA A 67 -5.53 6.46 15.06
CA ALA A 67 -5.65 6.95 13.69
C ALA A 67 -6.22 8.36 13.60
N ARG A 68 -5.68 9.16 12.67
CA ARG A 68 -6.24 10.48 12.33
C ARG A 68 -6.11 10.77 10.85
N TRP A 69 -7.05 11.51 10.28
CA TRP A 69 -7.03 11.85 8.86
C TRP A 69 -7.19 13.34 8.60
N TYR A 70 -6.54 13.82 7.55
CA TYR A 70 -6.44 15.24 7.25
C TYR A 70 -7.25 15.62 6.01
N ARG A 71 -7.22 14.79 4.96
CA ARG A 71 -7.93 15.06 3.71
C ARG A 71 -8.10 13.79 2.87
N VAL A 72 -8.99 13.83 1.89
CA VAL A 72 -9.08 12.79 0.84
C VAL A 72 -7.86 12.90 -0.09
N VAL A 73 -7.29 11.77 -0.51
CA VAL A 73 -6.12 11.73 -1.39
C VAL A 73 -6.45 12.34 -2.75
N GLY A 74 -5.67 13.34 -3.14
CA GLY A 74 -5.75 14.02 -4.43
C GLY A 74 -5.76 15.55 -4.25
N ARG A 75 -5.92 16.28 -5.36
CA ARG A 75 -5.85 17.75 -5.36
C ARG A 75 -7.03 18.43 -6.07
N GLY A 76 -7.76 17.69 -6.89
CA GLY A 76 -8.98 18.17 -7.54
C GLY A 76 -10.25 17.74 -6.81
N GLU A 77 -11.35 17.69 -7.56
CA GLU A 77 -12.67 17.30 -7.10
C GLU A 77 -12.73 15.83 -6.68
N GLN A 78 -13.68 15.49 -5.82
CA GLN A 78 -13.95 14.12 -5.43
C GLN A 78 -14.48 13.33 -6.62
N MET A 79 -13.85 12.18 -6.89
CA MET A 79 -14.25 11.31 -7.99
C MET A 79 -15.26 10.25 -7.53
N PRO A 80 -16.06 9.68 -8.44
CA PRO A 80 -16.87 8.50 -8.15
C PRO A 80 -15.98 7.31 -7.72
N PRO A 81 -16.56 6.28 -7.09
CA PRO A 81 -15.81 5.10 -6.66
C PRO A 81 -15.06 4.44 -7.82
N VAL A 82 -13.77 4.14 -7.60
CA VAL A 82 -12.93 3.42 -8.56
C VAL A 82 -12.40 2.12 -7.94
N PRO A 83 -12.20 1.06 -8.74
CA PRO A 83 -11.64 -0.18 -8.23
C PRO A 83 -10.14 -0.03 -7.92
N CYS A 84 -9.69 -0.64 -6.82
CA CYS A 84 -8.26 -0.79 -6.53
C CYS A 84 -7.56 -1.59 -7.63
N ALA A 85 -6.50 -1.02 -8.20
CA ALA A 85 -5.74 -1.66 -9.27
C ALA A 85 -5.03 -2.97 -8.86
N ALA A 86 -4.97 -3.29 -7.56
CA ALA A 86 -4.38 -4.52 -7.04
C ALA A 86 -5.43 -5.56 -6.57
N CYS A 87 -6.48 -5.13 -5.86
CA CYS A 87 -7.42 -6.03 -5.19
C CYS A 87 -8.89 -5.83 -5.59
N GLY A 88 -9.19 -4.93 -6.53
CA GLY A 88 -10.53 -4.66 -7.03
C GLY A 88 -11.46 -3.89 -6.09
N ARG A 89 -11.13 -3.74 -4.79
CA ARG A 89 -11.99 -3.07 -3.81
C ARG A 89 -12.33 -1.63 -4.25
N PRO A 90 -13.63 -1.24 -4.31
CA PRO A 90 -14.01 0.12 -4.65
C PRO A 90 -13.62 1.12 -3.55
N PHE A 91 -13.16 2.30 -3.94
CA PHE A 91 -12.88 3.40 -3.04
C PHE A 91 -13.00 4.76 -3.74
N ILE A 92 -13.24 5.79 -2.94
CA ILE A 92 -13.35 7.19 -3.35
C ILE A 92 -12.02 7.91 -3.08
N ARG A 93 -11.66 8.81 -3.99
CA ARG A 93 -10.50 9.71 -3.89
C ARG A 93 -10.78 11.01 -4.65
N ASN A 94 -9.92 12.00 -4.49
CA ASN A 94 -9.93 13.19 -5.33
C ASN A 94 -9.16 12.96 -6.63
N ALA A 95 -9.51 13.75 -7.63
CA ALA A 95 -8.80 13.80 -8.91
C ALA A 95 -7.34 14.20 -8.67
N ASP A 96 -6.43 13.50 -9.36
CA ASP A 96 -5.01 13.81 -9.37
C ASP A 96 -4.39 13.17 -10.62
N PRO A 97 -3.82 13.97 -11.55
CA PRO A 97 -3.18 13.46 -12.78
C PRO A 97 -2.03 12.49 -12.52
N LEU A 98 -1.42 12.55 -11.33
CA LEU A 98 -0.28 11.68 -10.96
C LEU A 98 -0.74 10.29 -10.47
N LEU A 99 -2.01 10.13 -10.09
CA LEU A 99 -2.57 8.89 -9.53
C LEU A 99 -3.28 8.05 -10.61
N LYS A 100 -2.56 7.67 -11.67
CA LYS A 100 -3.13 6.92 -12.82
C LYS A 100 -3.61 5.51 -12.49
N ARG A 101 -2.99 4.84 -11.51
CA ARG A 101 -3.28 3.44 -11.12
C ARG A 101 -3.49 3.36 -9.61
N PRO A 102 -4.62 3.89 -9.11
CA PRO A 102 -4.78 4.14 -7.70
C PRO A 102 -5.01 2.82 -6.95
N THR A 103 -4.49 2.74 -5.73
CA THR A 103 -4.60 1.57 -4.86
C THR A 103 -5.14 1.98 -3.51
N CYS A 104 -5.89 1.08 -2.86
CA CYS A 104 -6.57 1.37 -1.61
C CYS A 104 -5.64 1.35 -0.38
N SER A 105 -4.37 0.97 -0.53
CA SER A 105 -3.41 0.93 0.57
C SER A 105 -1.96 0.86 0.08
N PRO A 106 -0.97 1.22 0.92
CA PRO A 106 0.45 1.01 0.62
C PRO A 106 0.79 -0.45 0.29
N THR A 107 0.18 -1.42 0.98
CA THR A 107 0.36 -2.85 0.68
C THR A 107 -0.11 -3.18 -0.73
N CYS A 108 -1.30 -2.72 -1.13
CA CYS A 108 -1.78 -2.92 -2.50
C CYS A 108 -0.89 -2.23 -3.54
N SER A 109 -0.30 -1.07 -3.22
CA SER A 109 0.70 -0.43 -4.09
C SER A 109 1.95 -1.29 -4.26
N THR A 110 2.47 -1.86 -3.17
CA THR A 110 3.59 -2.79 -3.19
C THR A 110 3.26 -4.06 -3.98
N ASP A 111 2.09 -4.66 -3.75
CA ASP A 111 1.65 -5.87 -4.44
C ASP A 111 1.51 -5.63 -5.95
N LEU A 112 0.92 -4.50 -6.35
CA LEU A 112 0.81 -4.09 -7.75
C LEU A 112 2.18 -3.83 -8.40
N THR A 113 3.12 -3.30 -7.63
CA THR A 113 4.50 -3.09 -8.12
C THR A 113 5.20 -4.43 -8.29
N ARG A 114 5.04 -5.35 -7.33
CA ARG A 114 5.61 -6.70 -7.38
C ARG A 114 5.01 -7.54 -8.49
N SER A 115 3.71 -7.42 -8.76
CA SER A 115 3.08 -8.17 -9.85
C SER A 115 3.55 -7.71 -11.24
N ARG A 116 3.99 -6.45 -11.37
CA ARG A 116 4.50 -5.89 -12.64
C ARG A 116 5.99 -6.08 -12.82
N ASN A 117 6.76 -5.82 -11.76
CA ASN A 117 8.21 -5.67 -11.82
C ASN A 117 8.96 -6.76 -11.03
N GLY A 118 8.26 -7.52 -10.19
CA GLY A 118 8.86 -8.52 -9.31
C GLY A 118 8.83 -9.92 -9.91
N ASN A 119 9.75 -10.77 -9.44
CA ASN A 119 9.75 -12.22 -9.67
C ASN A 119 9.77 -12.67 -11.14
N GLN A 120 10.35 -11.87 -12.04
CA GLN A 120 10.67 -12.36 -13.40
C GLN A 120 12.08 -12.97 -13.47
N GLY A 121 12.94 -12.66 -12.48
CA GLY A 121 14.34 -13.04 -12.50
C GLY A 121 15.11 -12.35 -13.62
N SER A 122 16.37 -12.75 -13.82
CA SER A 122 17.21 -12.22 -14.89
C SER A 122 17.03 -12.97 -16.21
N GLY A 123 16.40 -14.16 -16.19
CA GLY A 123 16.36 -15.08 -17.32
C GLY A 123 17.72 -15.71 -17.66
N GLN A 124 18.81 -15.24 -17.03
CA GLN A 124 20.15 -15.76 -17.22
C GLN A 124 20.32 -17.11 -16.49
N PRO A 125 21.20 -17.99 -16.98
CA PRO A 125 21.56 -19.19 -16.24
C PRO A 125 22.26 -18.83 -14.93
N CYS A 126 21.95 -19.55 -13.86
CA CYS A 126 22.61 -19.39 -12.58
C CYS A 126 24.09 -19.76 -12.68
N GLU A 127 24.98 -18.87 -12.21
CA GLU A 127 26.44 -19.11 -12.19
C GLU A 127 26.87 -20.35 -11.37
N THR A 128 25.97 -20.92 -10.54
CA THR A 128 26.29 -22.07 -9.67
C THR A 128 25.69 -23.38 -10.16
N CYS A 129 24.43 -23.38 -10.61
CA CYS A 129 23.73 -24.61 -11.00
C CYS A 129 23.30 -24.64 -12.47
N GLY A 130 23.45 -23.53 -13.21
CA GLY A 130 23.05 -23.43 -14.62
C GLY A 130 21.55 -23.25 -14.87
N GLU A 131 20.69 -23.47 -13.87
CA GLU A 131 19.24 -23.26 -14.01
C GLU A 131 18.88 -21.81 -14.32
N GLN A 132 17.83 -21.60 -15.10
CA GLN A 132 17.33 -20.26 -15.40
C GLN A 132 16.87 -19.55 -14.12
N ILE A 133 17.30 -18.30 -13.96
CA ILE A 133 16.88 -17.46 -12.86
C ILE A 133 15.51 -16.86 -13.19
N THR A 134 14.47 -17.44 -12.59
CA THR A 134 13.07 -17.06 -12.80
C THR A 134 12.52 -16.11 -11.75
N THR A 135 13.28 -15.81 -10.69
CA THR A 135 12.86 -14.91 -9.61
C THR A 135 13.97 -13.97 -9.17
N GLY A 136 13.63 -12.90 -8.43
CA GLY A 136 14.60 -11.92 -7.94
C GLY A 136 14.77 -10.69 -8.84
N ARG A 137 15.91 -10.01 -8.71
CA ARG A 137 16.25 -8.80 -9.48
C ARG A 137 16.71 -9.15 -10.89
N ALA A 138 16.58 -8.20 -11.83
CA ALA A 138 17.01 -8.36 -13.22
C ALA A 138 18.53 -8.62 -13.36
N ASP A 139 19.34 -8.21 -12.38
CA ASP A 139 20.78 -8.42 -12.33
C ASP A 139 21.19 -9.61 -11.44
N SER A 140 20.24 -10.49 -11.09
CA SER A 140 20.52 -11.67 -10.28
C SER A 140 21.44 -12.63 -11.03
N ARG A 141 22.54 -13.01 -10.38
CA ARG A 141 23.51 -14.02 -10.85
C ARG A 141 23.25 -15.43 -10.34
N TYR A 142 22.40 -15.56 -9.33
CA TYR A 142 22.09 -16.83 -8.67
C TYR A 142 20.58 -17.02 -8.54
N CYS A 143 20.10 -18.24 -8.76
CA CYS A 143 18.67 -18.59 -8.68
C CYS A 143 18.10 -18.51 -7.25
N GLY A 144 18.96 -18.53 -6.22
CA GLY A 144 18.53 -18.48 -4.82
C GLY A 144 19.66 -18.31 -3.82
N SER A 145 19.31 -18.27 -2.54
CA SER A 145 20.26 -18.11 -1.42
C SER A 145 21.24 -19.27 -1.32
N ALA A 146 20.80 -20.51 -1.58
CA ALA A 146 21.66 -21.69 -1.55
C ALA A 146 22.81 -21.60 -2.57
N CYS A 147 22.49 -21.33 -3.84
CA CYS A 147 23.48 -21.16 -4.90
C CYS A 147 24.42 -19.97 -4.61
N ARG A 148 23.89 -18.85 -4.13
CA ARG A 148 24.69 -17.70 -3.70
C ARG A 148 25.69 -18.07 -2.60
N GLN A 149 25.25 -18.82 -1.58
CA GLN A 149 26.12 -19.25 -0.49
C GLN A 149 27.20 -20.23 -0.97
N LYS A 150 26.86 -21.17 -1.88
CA LYS A 150 27.83 -22.09 -2.48
C LYS A 150 28.92 -21.32 -3.25
N ALA A 151 28.52 -20.38 -4.11
CA ALA A 151 29.47 -19.52 -4.84
C ALA A 151 30.31 -18.63 -3.91
N TYR A 152 29.76 -18.18 -2.79
CA TYR A 152 30.52 -17.43 -1.77
C TYR A 152 31.56 -18.33 -1.09
N ARG A 153 31.16 -19.51 -0.60
CA ARG A 153 32.08 -20.45 0.06
C ARG A 153 33.24 -20.84 -0.85
N GLN A 154 32.97 -21.08 -2.13
CA GLN A 154 34.00 -21.45 -3.10
C GLN A 154 34.98 -20.31 -3.42
N ARG A 155 34.50 -19.05 -3.41
CA ARG A 155 35.38 -17.89 -3.53
C ARG A 155 36.28 -17.69 -2.31
N VAL A 156 35.76 -17.98 -1.12
CA VAL A 156 36.53 -17.84 0.13
C VAL A 156 37.51 -18.99 0.32
N SER A 157 37.19 -20.21 -0.14
CA SER A 157 38.11 -21.36 -0.03
C SER A 157 39.24 -21.35 -1.06
N ASN A 158 39.04 -20.66 -2.19
CA ASN A 158 40.01 -20.58 -3.30
C ASN A 158 40.82 -19.26 -3.27
N ALA A 159 40.63 -18.43 -2.25
CA ALA A 159 41.40 -17.21 -1.98
C ALA A 159 42.41 -17.49 -0.87
#